data_AF-A0A8C9JJ33-F1
#
_entry.id   AF-A0A8C9JJ33-F1
#
_cell.length_a   1.000
_cell.length_b   1.000
_cell.length_c   1.000
_cell.angle_alpha   90.00
_cell.angle_beta   90.00
_cell.angle_gamma   90.00
#
_symmetry.space_group_name_H-M   'P 1'
#
loop_
_entity.id
_entity.type
_entity.pdbx_description
1 polymer ?
#
loop_
_entity_poly.entity_id
_entity_poly.type
_entity_poly.pdbx_seq_one_letter_code
_entity_poly.pdbx_strand_id
1 'polypeptide(L)'
;MCFSFQQGGWGASLADKLVRKCDVLNRGFSGYNTRWAKIILPRLIKKGTGLDSPVAVTIFFGANDSALKDENPKQHVPLDEYVANLKSMVRYLKSVDVPEHRIVLISPPPLCEAAWERECLAQGCKLNRLNLVVGEYAGACLQVARDCGTDVLDLWTLMQK
;
A
#
# COMPACT_ATOMS: atom_id res chain seq x y z
N MET A 1 -2.03 -13.70 -4.11
CA MET A 1 -2.98 -13.71 -2.97
C MET A 1 -2.54 -12.66 -1.95
N CYS A 2 -3.42 -11.98 -1.20
CA CYS A 2 -2.97 -11.04 -0.16
C CYS A 2 -2.46 -11.84 1.05
N PHE A 3 -1.14 -11.89 1.24
CA PHE A 3 -0.48 -12.71 2.28
C PHE A 3 -0.72 -12.20 3.71
N SER A 4 -1.38 -11.05 3.88
CA SER A 4 -1.59 -10.38 5.17
C SER A 4 -2.31 -11.25 6.22
N PHE A 5 -3.22 -12.13 5.81
CA PHE A 5 -4.03 -12.98 6.71
C PHE A 5 -3.65 -14.47 6.67
N GLN A 6 -2.56 -14.83 6.00
CA GLN A 6 -2.03 -16.19 6.06
C GLN A 6 -1.32 -16.44 7.40
N GLN A 7 -0.97 -17.70 7.68
CA GLN A 7 -0.19 -18.05 8.87
C GLN A 7 1.13 -17.26 8.90
N GLY A 8 1.38 -16.52 9.98
CA GLY A 8 2.53 -15.60 10.10
C GLY A 8 2.34 -14.23 9.44
N GLY A 9 1.19 -13.97 8.82
CA GLY A 9 0.85 -12.69 8.21
C GLY A 9 0.60 -11.58 9.24
N TRP A 10 0.98 -10.35 8.88
CA TRP A 10 0.87 -9.21 9.79
C TRP A 10 -0.57 -8.80 10.10
N GLY A 11 -1.50 -8.99 9.17
CA GLY A 11 -2.93 -8.71 9.36
C GLY A 11 -3.58 -9.68 10.34
N ALA A 12 -3.23 -10.97 10.25
CA ALA A 12 -3.64 -11.97 11.25
C ALA A 12 -3.05 -11.65 12.64
N SER A 13 -1.76 -11.27 12.70
CA SER A 13 -1.11 -10.87 13.95
C SER A 13 -1.72 -9.60 14.56
N LEU A 14 -2.14 -8.64 13.71
CA LEU A 14 -2.81 -7.43 14.16
C LEU A 14 -4.22 -7.73 14.69
N ALA A 15 -4.97 -8.58 13.98
CA ALA A 15 -6.30 -9.03 14.39
C ALA A 15 -6.28 -9.73 15.76
N ASP A 16 -5.30 -10.60 15.97
CA ASP A 16 -5.08 -11.28 17.26
C ASP A 16 -4.79 -10.29 18.39
N LYS A 17 -3.87 -9.33 18.17
CA LYS A 17 -3.52 -8.30 19.16
C LYS A 17 -4.67 -7.33 19.48
N LEU A 18 -5.54 -7.07 18.52
CA LEU A 18 -6.67 -6.15 18.65
C LEU A 18 -7.99 -6.86 18.96
N VAL A 19 -7.93 -8.15 19.28
CA VAL A 19 -9.11 -8.93 19.66
C VAL A 19 -9.89 -8.20 20.77
N ARG A 20 -11.21 -8.07 20.56
CA ARG A 20 -12.15 -7.33 21.43
C ARG A 20 -11.95 -5.80 21.52
N LYS A 21 -11.09 -5.20 20.68
CA LYS A 21 -10.91 -3.73 20.59
C LYS A 21 -11.43 -3.18 19.28
N CYS A 22 -11.08 -3.80 18.16
CA CYS A 22 -11.60 -3.47 16.84
C CYS A 22 -11.39 -4.62 15.86
N ASP A 23 -12.19 -4.62 14.79
CA ASP A 23 -12.04 -5.55 13.69
C ASP A 23 -10.94 -5.10 12.73
N VAL A 24 -10.11 -6.04 12.27
CA VAL A 24 -9.10 -5.79 11.24
C VAL A 24 -9.62 -6.33 9.91
N LEU A 25 -9.93 -5.42 8.98
CA LEU A 25 -10.50 -5.77 7.68
C LEU A 25 -9.44 -5.67 6.57
N ASN A 26 -9.12 -6.79 5.93
CA ASN A 26 -8.22 -6.80 4.77
C ASN A 26 -8.95 -6.39 3.50
N ARG A 27 -8.53 -5.28 2.90
CA ARG A 27 -8.99 -4.84 1.57
C ARG A 27 -7.85 -4.76 0.55
N GLY A 28 -6.74 -5.43 0.83
CA GLY A 28 -5.59 -5.55 -0.06
C GLY A 28 -5.79 -6.67 -1.08
N PHE A 29 -5.41 -6.40 -2.33
CA PHE A 29 -5.52 -7.35 -3.43
C PHE A 29 -4.14 -7.59 -4.03
N SER A 30 -3.84 -8.86 -4.27
CA SER A 30 -2.54 -9.26 -4.82
C SER A 30 -2.29 -8.65 -6.19
N GLY A 31 -1.10 -8.09 -6.38
CA GLY A 31 -0.70 -7.49 -7.65
C GLY A 31 -1.31 -6.13 -7.94
N TYR A 32 -2.15 -5.58 -7.06
CA TYR A 32 -2.77 -4.29 -7.28
C TYR A 32 -1.80 -3.12 -7.05
N ASN A 33 -1.86 -2.11 -7.92
CA ASN A 33 -1.23 -0.81 -7.82
C ASN A 33 -2.25 0.28 -7.43
N THR A 34 -1.80 1.52 -7.32
CA THR A 34 -2.61 2.66 -6.89
C THR A 34 -3.75 3.03 -7.85
N ARG A 35 -3.64 2.73 -9.16
CA ARG A 35 -4.72 2.99 -10.13
C ARG A 35 -5.97 2.19 -9.78
N TRP A 36 -5.82 0.89 -9.52
CA TRP A 36 -6.96 0.05 -9.14
C TRP A 36 -7.44 0.35 -7.73
N ALA A 37 -6.54 0.66 -6.80
CA ALA A 37 -6.90 1.05 -5.43
C ALA A 37 -7.85 2.26 -5.42
N LYS A 38 -7.54 3.29 -6.21
CA LYS A 38 -8.37 4.50 -6.36
C LYS A 38 -9.78 4.21 -6.87
N ILE A 39 -9.96 3.21 -7.74
CA ILE A 39 -11.26 2.81 -8.28
C ILE A 39 -12.09 2.04 -7.22
N ILE A 40 -11.42 1.21 -6.43
CA ILE A 40 -12.10 0.32 -5.49
C ILE A 40 -12.38 0.99 -4.14
N LEU A 41 -11.54 1.92 -3.70
CA LEU A 41 -11.66 2.58 -2.41
C LEU A 41 -13.08 3.13 -2.14
N PRO A 42 -13.77 3.80 -3.08
CA PRO A 42 -15.14 4.27 -2.87
C PRO A 42 -16.21 3.19 -2.76
N ARG A 43 -15.88 1.95 -3.11
CA ARG A 43 -16.77 0.80 -2.92
C ARG A 43 -16.59 0.16 -1.55
N LEU A 44 -15.43 0.36 -0.93
CA LEU A 44 -15.03 -0.25 0.34
C LEU A 44 -15.40 0.61 1.55
N ILE A 45 -15.14 1.91 1.47
CA ILE A 45 -15.38 2.87 2.55
C ILE A 45 -16.27 3.96 1.96
N LYS A 46 -17.49 4.10 2.50
CA LYS A 46 -18.49 5.06 2.04
C LYS A 46 -18.99 5.86 3.22
N LYS A 47 -19.40 7.10 2.95
CA LYS A 47 -20.09 7.92 3.94
C LYS A 47 -21.41 7.24 4.34
N GLY A 48 -21.66 7.11 5.64
CA GLY A 48 -22.96 6.68 6.18
C GLY A 48 -23.29 5.18 6.07
N THR A 49 -22.36 4.31 5.66
CA THR A 49 -22.54 2.87 5.91
C THR A 49 -22.37 2.65 7.40
N GLY A 50 -23.39 2.16 8.12
CA GLY A 50 -23.38 1.93 9.57
C GLY A 50 -22.35 0.93 10.10
N LEU A 51 -21.29 0.63 9.34
CA LEU A 51 -20.01 0.23 9.94
C LEU A 51 -19.40 1.50 10.54
N ASP A 52 -19.17 1.49 11.85
CA ASP A 52 -18.54 2.59 12.58
C ASP A 52 -17.36 3.18 11.81
N SER A 53 -17.26 4.52 11.81
CA SER A 53 -16.15 5.26 11.21
C SER A 53 -14.82 4.59 11.58
N PRO A 54 -13.97 4.19 10.60
CA PRO A 54 -12.77 3.43 10.88
C PRO A 54 -11.91 4.12 11.95
N VAL A 55 -11.46 3.34 12.94
CA VAL A 55 -10.51 3.81 13.96
C VAL A 55 -9.15 4.13 13.34
N ALA A 56 -8.78 3.42 12.27
CA ALA A 56 -7.63 3.70 11.42
C ALA A 56 -7.83 3.11 10.02
N VAL A 57 -7.20 3.71 9.01
CA VAL A 57 -7.12 3.20 7.64
C VAL A 57 -5.67 3.20 7.20
N THR A 58 -5.14 2.03 6.84
CA THR A 58 -3.78 1.91 6.28
C THR A 58 -3.82 1.87 4.76
N ILE A 59 -3.06 2.74 4.10
CA ILE A 59 -2.83 2.67 2.64
C ILE A 59 -1.41 2.15 2.42
N PHE A 60 -1.29 0.95 1.85
CA PHE A 60 -0.02 0.27 1.67
C PHE A 60 0.16 -0.18 0.20
N PHE A 61 0.67 0.73 -0.63
CA PHE A 61 0.92 0.55 -2.06
C PHE A 61 2.28 1.14 -2.45
N GLY A 62 2.77 0.83 -3.66
CA GLY A 62 4.07 1.33 -4.17
C GLY A 62 4.97 0.21 -4.68
N ALA A 63 4.91 -0.98 -4.08
CA ALA A 63 5.73 -2.11 -4.52
C ALA A 63 5.34 -2.59 -5.93
N ASN A 64 4.04 -2.60 -6.26
CA ASN A 64 3.61 -2.96 -7.62
C ASN A 64 3.81 -1.81 -8.61
N ASP A 65 3.51 -0.58 -8.17
CA ASP A 65 3.64 0.67 -8.94
C ASP A 65 5.07 0.89 -9.44
N SER A 66 6.08 0.57 -8.62
CA SER A 66 7.52 0.63 -8.92
C SER A 66 8.04 -0.45 -9.86
N ALA A 67 7.16 -1.27 -10.45
CA ALA A 67 7.55 -2.15 -11.54
C ALA A 67 8.24 -1.36 -12.67
N LEU A 68 9.25 -1.94 -13.30
CA LEU A 68 9.91 -1.37 -14.46
C LEU A 68 8.91 -1.33 -15.62
N LYS A 69 8.77 -0.15 -16.24
CA LYS A 69 7.78 0.10 -17.30
C LYS A 69 7.89 -0.89 -18.45
N ASP A 70 9.10 -1.19 -18.90
CA ASP A 70 9.34 -2.02 -20.07
C ASP A 70 9.19 -3.52 -19.78
N GLU A 71 9.43 -3.94 -18.52
CA GLU A 71 9.36 -5.35 -18.12
C GLU A 71 7.97 -5.74 -17.59
N ASN A 72 7.24 -4.82 -16.96
CA ASN A 72 5.91 -5.07 -16.42
C ASN A 72 5.02 -3.81 -16.46
N PRO A 73 4.59 -3.39 -17.67
CA PRO A 73 3.78 -2.20 -17.87
C PRO A 73 2.39 -2.29 -17.22
N LYS A 74 1.90 -3.52 -16.97
CA LYS A 74 0.59 -3.75 -16.35
C LYS A 74 0.55 -3.25 -14.91
N GLN A 75 1.64 -3.45 -14.16
CA GLN A 75 1.73 -3.03 -12.77
C GLN A 75 2.35 -1.65 -12.61
N HIS A 76 3.22 -1.23 -13.54
CA HIS A 76 3.89 0.05 -13.51
C HIS A 76 2.90 1.24 -13.45
N VAL A 77 3.16 2.16 -12.52
CA VAL A 77 2.48 3.45 -12.41
C VAL A 77 3.57 4.51 -12.29
N PRO A 78 3.66 5.50 -13.21
CA PRO A 78 4.64 6.57 -13.11
C PRO A 78 4.64 7.27 -11.74
N LEU A 79 5.81 7.71 -11.27
CA LEU A 79 6.00 8.22 -9.91
C LEU A 79 5.10 9.42 -9.59
N ASP A 80 4.94 10.34 -10.54
CA ASP A 80 4.04 11.50 -10.44
C ASP A 80 2.57 11.07 -10.32
N GLU A 81 2.16 10.06 -11.09
CA GLU A 81 0.82 9.49 -11.01
C GLU A 81 0.60 8.74 -9.69
N TYR A 82 1.59 7.99 -9.20
CA TYR A 82 1.56 7.34 -7.88
C TYR A 82 1.31 8.38 -6.77
N VAL A 83 2.06 9.48 -6.77
CA VAL A 83 1.88 10.61 -5.84
C VAL A 83 0.46 11.18 -5.94
N ALA A 84 -0.01 11.44 -7.17
CA ALA A 84 -1.36 11.97 -7.39
C ALA A 84 -2.45 11.01 -6.90
N ASN A 85 -2.26 9.70 -7.11
CA ASN A 85 -3.19 8.67 -6.68
C ASN A 85 -3.24 8.55 -5.15
N LEU A 86 -2.10 8.55 -4.45
CA LEU A 86 -2.06 8.57 -2.98
C LEU A 86 -2.78 9.81 -2.44
N LYS A 87 -2.46 11.01 -2.94
CA LYS A 87 -3.14 12.26 -2.58
C LYS A 87 -4.65 12.19 -2.84
N SER A 88 -5.07 11.53 -3.92
CA SER A 88 -6.48 11.36 -4.25
C SER A 88 -7.19 10.41 -3.28
N MET A 89 -6.54 9.33 -2.86
CA MET A 89 -7.11 8.39 -1.89
C MET A 89 -7.25 9.02 -0.51
N VAL A 90 -6.25 9.79 -0.05
CA VAL A 90 -6.33 10.54 1.21
C VAL A 90 -7.47 11.57 1.17
N ARG A 91 -7.56 12.36 0.09
CA ARG A 91 -8.67 13.32 -0.09
C ARG A 91 -10.04 12.64 -0.10
N TYR A 92 -10.15 11.48 -0.73
CA TYR A 92 -11.39 10.70 -0.72
C TYR A 92 -11.77 10.26 0.70
N LEU A 93 -10.84 9.67 1.46
CA LEU A 93 -11.09 9.25 2.84
C LEU A 93 -11.56 10.42 3.72
N LYS A 94 -10.92 11.59 3.58
CA LYS A 94 -11.36 12.81 4.25
C LYS A 94 -12.79 13.22 3.87
N SER A 95 -13.16 13.08 2.59
CA SER A 95 -14.52 13.41 2.11
C SER A 95 -15.62 12.48 2.64
N VAL A 96 -15.25 11.29 3.11
CA VAL A 96 -16.15 10.32 3.73
C VAL A 96 -15.96 10.24 5.26
N ASP A 97 -15.54 11.36 5.85
CA ASP A 97 -15.44 11.58 7.31
C ASP A 97 -14.41 10.68 8.02
N VAL A 98 -13.34 10.27 7.34
CA VAL A 98 -12.14 9.69 7.98
C VAL A 98 -11.13 10.81 8.22
N PRO A 99 -10.86 11.19 9.48
CA PRO A 99 -9.88 12.24 9.81
C PRO A 99 -8.46 11.89 9.34
N GLU A 100 -7.67 12.88 8.92
CA GLU A 100 -6.29 12.65 8.45
C GLU A 100 -5.41 11.87 9.43
N HIS A 101 -5.52 12.13 10.73
CA HIS A 101 -4.74 11.45 11.78
C HIS A 101 -5.12 9.97 11.97
N ARG A 102 -6.19 9.49 11.32
CA ARG A 102 -6.56 8.07 11.29
C ARG A 102 -6.08 7.39 10.01
N ILE A 103 -5.54 8.15 9.06
CA ILE A 103 -5.01 7.62 7.81
C ILE A 103 -3.51 7.41 8.02
N VAL A 104 -3.04 6.18 7.81
CA VAL A 104 -1.63 5.83 7.89
C VAL A 104 -1.16 5.39 6.51
N LEU A 105 -0.25 6.14 5.91
CA LEU A 105 0.46 5.67 4.71
C LEU A 105 1.58 4.72 5.14
N ILE A 106 1.79 3.65 4.40
CA ILE A 106 2.90 2.72 4.64
C ILE A 106 3.76 2.72 3.39
N SER A 107 5.04 3.08 3.52
CA SER A 107 5.97 3.04 2.38
C SER A 107 6.20 1.60 1.92
N PRO A 108 6.40 1.33 0.62
CA PRO A 108 6.78 0.01 0.16
C PRO A 108 8.10 -0.43 0.84
N PRO A 109 8.20 -1.70 1.29
CA PRO A 109 9.41 -2.21 1.91
C PRO A 109 10.54 -2.37 0.88
N PRO A 110 11.79 -2.51 1.32
CA PRO A 110 12.91 -2.84 0.43
C PRO A 110 12.69 -4.17 -0.28
N LEU A 111 13.18 -4.25 -1.51
CA LEU A 111 13.13 -5.42 -2.36
C LEU A 111 14.49 -6.12 -2.36
N CYS A 112 14.52 -7.41 -2.01
CA CYS A 112 15.67 -8.25 -2.30
C CYS A 112 15.62 -8.65 -3.78
N GLU A 113 16.41 -8.00 -4.62
CA GLU A 113 16.42 -8.23 -6.07
C GLU A 113 16.72 -9.70 -6.43
N ALA A 114 17.70 -10.31 -5.77
CA ALA A 114 18.06 -11.72 -6.02
C ALA A 114 16.92 -12.69 -5.69
N ALA A 115 16.18 -12.46 -4.59
CA ALA A 115 15.02 -13.29 -4.25
C ALA A 115 13.87 -13.05 -5.24
N TRP A 116 13.64 -11.78 -5.62
CA TRP A 116 12.59 -11.42 -6.56
C TRP A 116 12.86 -11.92 -8.00
N GLU A 117 14.13 -11.94 -8.42
CA GLU A 117 14.55 -12.48 -9.70
C GLU A 117 14.21 -13.97 -9.81
N ARG A 118 14.52 -14.77 -8.79
CA ARG A 118 14.13 -16.20 -8.75
C ARG A 118 12.63 -16.37 -8.94
N GLU A 119 11.84 -15.49 -8.33
CA GLU A 119 10.38 -15.57 -8.35
C GLU A 119 9.81 -15.12 -9.70
N CYS A 120 10.46 -14.15 -10.36
CA CYS A 120 10.16 -13.80 -11.74
C CYS A 120 10.48 -14.95 -12.69
N LEU A 121 11.66 -15.56 -12.56
CA LEU A 121 12.10 -16.67 -13.41
C LEU A 121 11.18 -17.89 -13.27
N ALA A 122 10.75 -18.20 -12.04
CA ALA A 122 9.77 -19.27 -11.79
C ALA A 122 8.40 -19.02 -12.47
N GLN A 123 8.08 -17.75 -12.76
CA GLN A 123 6.89 -17.32 -13.49
C GLN A 123 7.15 -17.06 -14.98
N GLY A 124 8.33 -17.39 -15.49
CA GLY A 124 8.73 -17.16 -16.89
C GLY A 124 8.92 -15.69 -17.25
N CYS A 125 9.16 -14.83 -16.25
CA CYS A 125 9.35 -13.39 -16.39
C CYS A 125 10.80 -12.99 -16.07
N LYS A 126 11.26 -11.87 -16.62
CA LYS A 126 12.54 -11.25 -16.23
C LYS A 126 12.36 -10.44 -14.94
N LEU A 127 13.49 -10.08 -14.31
CA LEU A 127 13.50 -9.16 -13.18
C LEU A 127 12.81 -7.85 -13.58
N ASN A 128 11.71 -7.55 -12.91
CA ASN A 128 10.82 -6.45 -13.30
C ASN A 128 10.72 -5.34 -12.25
N ARG A 129 11.57 -5.36 -11.23
CA ARG A 129 11.65 -4.36 -10.16
C ARG A 129 13.08 -4.26 -9.67
N LEU A 130 13.48 -3.05 -9.31
CA LEU A 130 14.77 -2.76 -8.69
C LEU A 130 14.54 -2.12 -7.33
N ASN A 131 15.36 -2.46 -6.35
CA ASN A 131 15.28 -1.89 -5.02
C ASN A 131 15.46 -0.38 -5.05
N LEU A 132 16.39 0.12 -5.89
CA LEU A 132 16.58 1.56 -6.10
C LEU A 132 15.28 2.27 -6.48
N VAL A 133 14.54 1.71 -7.45
CA VAL A 133 13.27 2.28 -7.91
C VAL A 133 12.22 2.20 -6.81
N VAL A 134 12.13 1.08 -6.07
CA VAL A 134 11.21 0.98 -4.91
C VAL A 134 11.48 2.09 -3.89
N GLY A 135 12.75 2.44 -3.67
CA GLY A 135 13.15 3.53 -2.79
C GLY A 135 12.63 4.91 -3.20
N GLU A 136 12.52 5.19 -4.51
CA GLU A 136 11.91 6.43 -5.02
C GLU A 136 10.42 6.51 -4.64
N TYR A 137 9.69 5.40 -4.77
CA TYR A 137 8.27 5.32 -4.40
C TYR A 137 8.09 5.38 -2.89
N ALA A 138 9.03 4.81 -2.12
CA ALA A 138 9.06 4.98 -0.67
C ALA A 138 9.20 6.46 -0.28
N GLY A 139 10.20 7.16 -0.83
CA GLY A 139 10.39 8.59 -0.59
C GLY A 139 9.16 9.43 -0.97
N ALA A 140 8.55 9.13 -2.12
CA ALA A 140 7.32 9.78 -2.56
C ALA A 140 6.14 9.53 -1.60
N CYS A 141 5.99 8.31 -1.07
CA CYS A 141 4.96 7.98 -0.08
C CYS A 141 5.13 8.82 1.21
N LEU A 142 6.37 8.94 1.71
CA LEU A 142 6.68 9.77 2.88
C LEU A 142 6.35 11.25 2.63
N GLN A 143 6.69 11.77 1.45
CA GLN A 143 6.39 13.15 1.09
C GLN A 143 4.88 13.39 1.00
N VAL A 144 4.11 12.46 0.42
CA VAL A 144 2.65 12.57 0.38
C VAL A 144 2.05 12.61 1.78
N ALA A 145 2.55 11.80 2.71
CA ALA A 145 2.05 11.81 4.09
C ALA A 145 2.24 13.18 4.75
N ARG A 146 3.44 13.76 4.60
CA ARG A 146 3.76 15.11 5.09
C ARG A 146 2.84 16.16 4.48
N ASP A 147 2.69 16.14 3.15
CA ASP A 147 1.85 17.09 2.42
C ASP A 147 0.37 17.02 2.83
N CYS A 148 -0.12 15.83 3.19
CA CYS A 148 -1.52 15.61 3.53
C CYS A 148 -1.82 15.70 5.04
N GLY A 149 -0.79 15.81 5.88
CA GLY A 149 -0.95 15.78 7.34
C GLY A 149 -1.40 14.42 7.89
N THR A 150 -1.04 13.32 7.22
CA THR A 150 -1.37 11.95 7.65
C THR A 150 -0.18 11.31 8.36
N ASP A 151 -0.44 10.30 9.17
CA ASP A 151 0.63 9.48 9.74
C ASP A 151 1.30 8.62 8.66
N VAL A 152 2.55 8.22 8.92
CA VAL A 152 3.31 7.36 8.01
C VAL A 152 4.17 6.35 8.74
N LEU A 153 4.15 5.11 8.26
CA LEU A 153 5.09 4.07 8.64
C LEU A 153 6.15 3.93 7.55
N ASP A 154 7.37 4.37 7.86
CA ASP A 154 8.51 4.26 6.95
C ASP A 154 9.12 2.86 6.98
N LEU A 155 8.41 1.90 6.40
CA LEU A 155 8.81 0.51 6.34
C LEU A 155 10.09 0.31 5.52
N TRP A 156 10.27 1.12 4.47
CA TRP A 156 11.50 1.19 3.70
C TRP A 156 12.73 1.34 4.60
N THR A 157 12.81 2.42 5.38
CA THR A 157 13.96 2.66 6.27
C THR A 157 14.07 1.61 7.38
N LEU A 158 12.95 1.19 7.97
CA LEU A 158 12.94 0.21 9.07
C LEU A 158 13.51 -1.16 8.69
N MET A 159 13.44 -1.54 7.41
CA MET A 159 13.81 -2.86 6.91
C MET A 159 15.13 -2.89 6.13
N GLN A 160 15.86 -1.78 6.02
CA GLN A 160 17.17 -1.73 5.34
C GLN A 160 18.35 -2.24 6.21
N LYS A 161 18.13 -3.26 7.03
CA LYS A 161 19.20 -3.85 7.88
C LYS A 161 19.88 -5.04 7.22
#